data_AF-A0A9W2YIP8-F1
#
_entry.id   AF-A0A9W2YIP8-F1
#
_cell.length_a   1.000
_cell.length_b   1.000
_cell.length_c   1.000
_cell.angle_alpha   90.00
_cell.angle_beta   90.00
_cell.angle_gamma   90.00
#
_symmetry.space_group_name_H-M   'P 1'
#
loop_
_entity.id
_entity.type
_entity.pdbx_description
1 polymer ?
#
loop_
_entity_poly.entity_id
_entity_poly.type
_entity_poly.pdbx_seq_one_letter_code
_entity_poly.pdbx_strand_id
1 'polypeptide(L)'
;MMICGRIISWHGVIILLMGAWLAITITASQDESCKNVAKPVAPPCWTCDRCENGQWECDPVTCTSDQCVDGYFTETNMCCQTCPNGENCKFTDVIIPINRTVSVGGVWCACVESEDGSGLLMAKCI
;
A
#
# COMPACT_ATOMS: atom_id res chain seq x y z
N MET A 1 57.42 -14.19 -13.50
CA MET A 1 56.22 -13.96 -14.33
C MET A 1 55.37 -12.93 -13.60
N MET A 2 55.55 -11.65 -13.93
CA MET A 2 54.75 -10.56 -13.37
C MET A 2 53.39 -10.59 -14.05
N ILE A 3 52.33 -10.89 -13.29
CA ILE A 3 50.96 -10.64 -13.75
C ILE A 3 50.42 -9.52 -12.88
N CYS A 4 50.49 -8.33 -13.47
CA CYS A 4 49.80 -7.13 -13.04
C CYS A 4 48.29 -7.41 -13.10
N GLY A 5 47.68 -7.77 -11.97
CA GLY A 5 46.24 -7.99 -11.85
C GLY A 5 45.55 -6.67 -11.52
N ARG A 6 45.13 -5.95 -12.58
CA ARG A 6 44.27 -4.77 -12.47
C ARG A 6 42.96 -5.14 -11.76
N ILE A 7 42.69 -4.47 -10.64
CA ILE A 7 41.36 -4.45 -10.04
C ILE A 7 40.49 -3.58 -10.96
N ILE A 8 39.70 -4.23 -11.80
CA ILE A 8 38.59 -3.61 -12.52
C ILE A 8 37.45 -3.56 -11.51
N SER A 9 37.34 -2.44 -10.80
CA SER A 9 36.10 -2.06 -10.14
C SER A 9 35.10 -1.74 -11.24
N TRP A 10 33.94 -2.38 -11.26
CA TRP A 10 32.61 -1.85 -11.60
C TRP A 10 31.64 -3.05 -11.47
N HIS A 11 30.78 -2.99 -10.47
CA HIS A 11 29.47 -3.65 -10.40
C HIS A 11 29.43 -5.18 -10.36
N GLY A 12 29.65 -5.70 -9.15
CA GLY A 12 28.83 -6.75 -8.52
C GLY A 12 28.42 -7.97 -9.33
N VAL A 13 29.30 -8.97 -9.42
CA VAL A 13 28.91 -10.39 -9.42
C VAL A 13 30.00 -11.19 -8.67
N ILE A 14 29.66 -11.78 -7.52
CA ILE A 14 30.49 -12.79 -6.86
C ILE A 14 29.75 -14.12 -6.96
N ILE A 15 30.24 -15.02 -7.82
CA ILE A 15 29.91 -16.45 -7.82
C ILE A 15 30.97 -17.13 -6.94
N LEU A 16 30.56 -17.72 -5.82
CA LEU A 16 31.44 -18.55 -5.00
C LEU A 16 31.04 -20.02 -5.12
N LEU A 17 31.83 -20.79 -5.85
CA LEU A 17 31.89 -22.24 -5.70
C LEU A 17 32.92 -22.57 -4.63
N MET A 18 32.46 -23.24 -3.58
CA MET A 18 33.05 -24.44 -2.96
C MET A 18 32.76 -24.45 -1.45
N GLY A 19 31.85 -25.34 -1.05
CA GLY A 19 31.84 -26.04 0.24
C GLY A 19 31.77 -25.23 1.54
N ALA A 20 30.68 -25.44 2.29
CA ALA A 20 30.41 -25.00 3.67
C ALA A 20 29.70 -23.65 3.84
N TRP A 21 28.40 -23.77 4.14
CA TRP A 21 27.57 -22.92 4.99
C TRP A 21 28.07 -21.48 5.23
N LEU A 22 27.78 -20.59 4.28
CA LEU A 22 27.53 -19.19 4.56
C LEU A 22 26.28 -18.77 3.80
N ALA A 23 25.20 -18.54 4.54
CA ALA A 23 24.00 -17.92 4.01
C ALA A 23 24.34 -16.48 3.63
N ILE A 24 24.56 -16.24 2.34
CA ILE A 24 24.72 -14.88 1.80
C ILE A 24 23.31 -14.28 1.75
N THR A 25 23.02 -13.40 2.69
CA THR A 25 21.81 -12.58 2.68
C THR A 25 21.99 -11.47 1.65
N ILE A 26 21.27 -11.58 0.53
CA ILE A 26 21.15 -10.49 -0.43
C ILE A 26 20.22 -9.47 0.21
N THR A 27 20.78 -8.35 0.69
CA THR A 27 19.99 -7.20 1.11
C THR A 27 19.70 -6.34 -0.12
N ALA A 28 18.43 -5.94 -0.26
CA ALA A 28 17.90 -5.21 -1.39
C ALA A 28 18.69 -3.92 -1.67
N SER A 29 18.91 -3.63 -2.95
CA SER A 29 19.58 -2.44 -3.46
C SER A 29 18.84 -1.17 -3.03
N GLN A 30 19.43 -0.41 -2.10
CA GLN A 30 19.14 1.02 -2.04
C GLN A 30 19.85 1.69 -3.21
N ASP A 31 19.10 2.42 -4.03
CA ASP A 31 19.64 3.24 -5.11
C ASP A 31 20.62 4.27 -4.50
N GLU A 32 21.91 4.15 -4.82
CA GLU A 32 22.96 5.00 -4.22
C GLU A 32 22.83 6.48 -4.61
N SER A 33 21.95 6.83 -5.54
CA SER A 33 21.78 8.18 -6.07
C SER A 33 21.36 9.20 -5.00
N CYS A 34 20.60 8.80 -3.97
CA CYS A 34 20.19 9.68 -2.87
C CYS A 34 20.98 9.48 -1.58
N LYS A 35 22.09 8.73 -1.61
CA LYS A 35 22.89 8.40 -0.41
C LYS A 35 23.37 9.62 0.39
N ASN A 36 23.49 10.78 -0.26
CA ASN A 36 23.90 12.05 0.34
C ASN A 36 22.77 13.10 0.39
N VAL A 37 21.54 12.74 0.00
CA VAL A 37 20.39 13.64 -0.01
C VAL A 37 19.42 13.20 1.08
N ALA A 38 19.21 14.07 2.06
CA ALA A 38 18.28 13.78 3.15
C ALA A 38 16.88 13.49 2.60
N LYS A 39 16.30 12.35 3.01
CA LYS A 39 14.92 12.00 2.68
C LYS A 39 13.99 13.07 3.25
N PRO A 40 13.10 13.66 2.43
CA PRO A 40 12.17 14.66 2.93
C PRO A 40 11.17 14.02 3.90
N VAL A 41 10.75 14.81 4.89
CA VAL A 41 9.63 14.43 5.76
C VAL A 41 8.35 14.62 4.96
N ALA A 42 7.75 13.52 4.54
CA ALA A 42 6.50 13.56 3.78
C ALA A 42 5.32 13.83 4.73
N PRO A 43 4.34 14.68 4.33
CA PRO A 43 3.08 14.80 5.04
C PRO A 43 2.29 13.47 4.95
N PRO A 44 1.29 13.24 5.82
CA PRO A 44 0.61 11.94 5.97
C PRO A 44 0.17 11.25 4.69
N CYS A 45 -0.31 12.03 3.71
CA CYS A 45 -0.84 11.53 2.44
C CYS A 45 0.15 11.47 1.30
N TRP A 46 1.43 11.55 1.60
CA TRP A 46 2.51 11.45 0.62
C TRP A 46 3.54 10.49 1.13
N THR A 47 4.13 9.72 0.22
CA THR A 47 5.33 8.97 0.50
C THR A 47 6.44 9.42 -0.44
N CYS A 48 7.64 9.61 0.10
CA CYS A 48 8.82 9.96 -0.68
C CYS A 48 9.84 8.83 -0.57
N ASP A 49 9.48 7.64 -1.02
CA ASP A 49 10.29 6.41 -0.90
C ASP A 49 11.14 6.10 -2.12
N ARG A 50 10.88 6.77 -3.24
CA ARG A 50 11.59 6.55 -4.50
C ARG A 50 12.67 7.60 -4.67
N CYS A 51 13.88 7.16 -5.00
CA CYS A 51 14.97 8.04 -5.40
C CYS A 51 15.19 7.85 -6.91
N GLU A 52 15.12 8.94 -7.67
CA GLU A 52 15.39 8.94 -9.10
C GLU A 52 16.30 10.13 -9.45
N ASN A 53 17.39 9.90 -10.18
CA ASN A 53 18.35 10.94 -10.58
C ASN A 53 18.89 11.80 -9.42
N GLY A 54 19.00 11.23 -8.21
CA GLY A 54 19.46 11.93 -7.01
C GLY A 54 18.42 12.89 -6.40
N GLN A 55 17.15 12.76 -6.80
CA GLN A 55 16.02 13.48 -6.23
C GLN A 55 15.03 12.48 -5.63
N TRP A 56 14.40 12.88 -4.52
CA TRP A 56 13.34 12.09 -3.90
C TRP A 56 12.03 12.37 -4.62
N GLU A 57 11.47 11.34 -5.22
CA GLU A 57 10.16 11.35 -5.83
C GLU A 57 9.11 11.07 -4.76
N CYS A 58 8.09 11.92 -4.73
CA CYS A 58 7.01 11.85 -3.76
C CYS A 58 5.71 11.54 -4.47
N ASP A 59 5.10 10.42 -4.11
CA ASP A 59 3.83 9.97 -4.65
C ASP A 59 2.71 10.14 -3.61
N PRO A 60 1.50 10.52 -4.03
CA PRO A 60 0.35 10.54 -3.14
C PRO A 60 0.00 9.11 -2.71
N VAL A 61 -0.33 8.93 -1.43
CA VAL A 61 -0.83 7.66 -0.91
C VAL A 61 -2.24 7.41 -1.46
N THR A 62 -2.41 6.31 -2.17
CA THR A 62 -3.73 5.83 -2.59
C THR A 62 -4.33 4.96 -1.49
N CYS A 63 -5.47 5.38 -0.93
CA CYS A 63 -6.23 4.56 -0.01
C CYS A 63 -7.03 3.51 -0.78
N THR A 64 -7.12 2.28 -0.26
CA THR A 64 -8.10 1.29 -0.73
C THR A 64 -9.49 1.84 -0.44
N SER A 65 -10.11 2.40 -1.47
CA SER A 65 -11.37 3.13 -1.42
C SER A 65 -12.55 2.22 -1.75
N ASP A 66 -12.56 1.02 -1.18
CA ASP A 66 -13.73 0.18 -1.26
C ASP A 66 -14.73 0.68 -0.20
N GLN A 67 -15.98 0.89 -0.63
CA GLN A 67 -17.03 1.68 0.02
C GLN A 67 -17.02 1.60 1.57
N CYS A 68 -16.47 2.64 2.19
CA CYS A 68 -16.23 2.73 3.63
C CYS A 68 -17.08 3.83 4.25
N VAL A 69 -18.35 3.52 4.53
CA VAL A 69 -19.33 4.52 4.98
C VAL A 69 -19.08 4.95 6.43
N ASP A 70 -18.40 4.13 7.21
CA ASP A 70 -18.12 4.32 8.64
C ASP A 70 -16.63 4.42 8.95
N GLY A 71 -15.86 4.92 7.98
CA GLY A 71 -14.42 5.14 8.11
C GLY A 71 -14.06 6.12 9.22
N TYR A 72 -13.02 5.80 9.98
CA TYR A 72 -12.44 6.71 10.98
C TYR A 72 -10.92 6.72 10.90
N PHE A 73 -10.31 7.83 11.35
CA PHE A 73 -8.87 7.91 11.51
C PHE A 73 -8.48 7.37 12.88
N THR A 74 -7.69 6.30 12.90
CA THR A 74 -7.24 5.64 14.13
C THR A 74 -6.28 6.53 14.93
N GLU A 75 -5.50 7.37 14.23
CA GLU A 75 -4.50 8.25 14.82
C GLU A 75 -4.54 9.65 14.19
N THR A 76 -4.01 10.64 14.92
CA THR A 76 -3.79 11.98 14.36
C THR A 76 -2.68 11.89 13.30
N ASN A 77 -2.86 12.51 12.14
CA ASN A 77 -1.94 12.48 11.01
C ASN A 77 -1.85 11.14 10.24
N MET A 78 -2.93 10.36 10.19
CA MET A 78 -3.09 9.28 9.20
C MET A 78 -3.68 9.79 7.89
N CYS A 79 -3.25 9.24 6.74
CA CYS A 79 -3.85 9.58 5.45
C CYS A 79 -5.16 8.85 5.17
N CYS A 80 -5.19 7.55 5.46
CA CYS A 80 -6.32 6.70 5.10
C CYS A 80 -7.18 6.41 6.33
N GLN A 81 -8.48 6.38 6.12
CA GLN A 81 -9.42 5.92 7.14
C GLN A 81 -9.35 4.41 7.27
N THR A 82 -9.62 3.92 8.48
CA THR A 82 -9.85 2.52 8.76
C THR A 82 -11.35 2.25 8.71
N CYS A 83 -11.73 1.16 8.05
CA CYS A 83 -13.11 0.72 7.89
C CYS A 83 -13.39 -0.41 8.89
N PRO A 84 -13.93 -0.10 10.09
CA PRO A 84 -14.06 -1.11 11.16
C PRO A 84 -14.92 -2.30 10.74
N ASN A 85 -15.92 -2.06 9.88
CA ASN A 85 -16.86 -3.07 9.42
C ASN A 85 -16.59 -3.54 7.98
N GLY A 86 -15.42 -3.23 7.43
CA GLY A 86 -15.10 -3.51 6.02
C GLY A 86 -16.01 -2.73 5.06
N GLU A 87 -16.19 -3.27 3.86
CA GLU A 87 -17.08 -2.69 2.87
C GLU A 87 -18.55 -2.73 3.34
N ASN A 88 -19.23 -1.61 3.24
CA ASN A 88 -20.60 -1.48 3.72
C ASN A 88 -21.39 -0.40 2.96
N CYS A 89 -22.70 -0.42 3.16
CA CYS A 89 -23.62 0.54 2.56
C CYS A 89 -24.34 1.33 3.67
N LYS A 90 -24.66 2.59 3.40
CA LYS A 90 -25.59 3.36 4.25
C LYS A 90 -27.00 3.29 3.67
N PHE A 91 -27.97 3.02 4.53
CA PHE A 91 -29.36 3.33 4.22
C PHE A 91 -29.97 4.09 5.39
N THR A 92 -30.41 5.33 5.14
CA THR A 92 -30.80 6.29 6.20
C THR A 92 -29.66 6.48 7.21
N ASP A 93 -29.84 6.11 8.48
CA ASP A 93 -28.83 6.15 9.54
C ASP A 93 -28.32 4.76 9.95
N VAL A 94 -28.63 3.72 9.18
CA VAL A 94 -28.20 2.34 9.44
C VAL A 94 -27.08 1.93 8.49
N ILE A 95 -26.02 1.36 9.06
CA ILE A 95 -24.93 0.71 8.31
C ILE A 95 -25.34 -0.73 8.02
N ILE A 96 -25.26 -1.10 6.74
CA ILE A 96 -25.58 -2.43 6.24
C ILE A 96 -24.26 -3.07 5.81
N PRO A 97 -23.75 -4.08 6.54
CA PRO A 97 -22.55 -4.79 6.14
C PRO A 97 -22.74 -5.53 4.81
N ILE A 98 -21.68 -5.62 4.01
CA ILE A 98 -21.69 -6.46 2.80
C ILE A 98 -22.07 -7.91 3.16
N ASN A 99 -22.82 -8.57 2.28
CA ASN A 99 -23.31 -9.96 2.46
C ASN A 99 -24.20 -10.18 3.70
N ARG A 100 -24.77 -9.11 4.27
CA ARG A 100 -25.74 -9.17 5.36
C ARG A 100 -27.04 -8.48 4.97
N THR A 101 -28.12 -8.88 5.63
CA THR A 101 -29.43 -8.24 5.53
C THR A 101 -29.83 -7.74 6.92
N VAL A 102 -30.33 -6.51 6.98
CA VAL A 102 -30.77 -5.84 8.21
C VAL A 102 -32.17 -5.29 7.99
N SER A 103 -33.00 -5.31 9.04
CA SER A 103 -34.31 -4.68 9.00
C SER A 103 -34.19 -3.21 9.38
N VAL A 104 -34.64 -2.31 8.51
CA VAL A 104 -34.64 -0.85 8.73
C VAL A 104 -36.07 -0.36 8.57
N GLY A 105 -36.71 0.06 9.67
CA GLY A 105 -38.09 0.59 9.60
C GLY A 105 -39.13 -0.40 9.06
N GLY A 106 -38.91 -1.70 9.22
CA GLY A 106 -39.84 -2.75 8.77
C GLY A 106 -39.62 -3.28 7.35
N VAL A 107 -38.67 -2.71 6.59
CA VAL A 107 -38.18 -3.27 5.32
C VAL A 107 -36.85 -4.00 5.52
N TRP A 108 -36.55 -4.96 4.66
CA TRP A 108 -35.28 -5.69 4.71
C TRP A 108 -34.31 -5.11 3.69
N CYS A 109 -33.16 -4.66 4.15
CA CYS A 109 -32.14 -4.04 3.31
C CYS A 109 -30.86 -4.87 3.27
N ALA A 110 -30.24 -4.98 2.11
CA ALA A 110 -28.95 -5.64 1.89
C ALA A 110 -27.97 -4.70 1.18
N CYS A 111 -26.68 -4.85 1.47
CA CYS A 111 -25.60 -4.18 0.76
C CYS A 111 -25.08 -5.13 -0.33
N VAL A 112 -25.30 -4.75 -1.59
CA VAL A 112 -25.03 -5.57 -2.77
C VAL A 112 -24.24 -4.78 -3.80
N GLU A 113 -23.52 -5.47 -4.68
CA GLU A 113 -22.90 -4.84 -5.84
C GLU A 113 -23.95 -4.24 -6.78
N SER A 114 -23.60 -3.09 -7.34
CA SER A 114 -24.38 -2.34 -8.30
C SER A 114 -24.51 -3.11 -9.61
N GLU A 115 -25.73 -3.12 -10.15
CA GLU A 115 -26.07 -3.84 -11.39
C GLU A 115 -25.45 -3.18 -12.65
N ASP A 116 -24.85 -1.99 -12.53
CA ASP A 116 -24.18 -1.28 -13.63
C ASP A 116 -22.75 -1.79 -13.93
N GLY A 117 -22.27 -2.79 -13.17
CA GLY A 117 -20.95 -3.38 -13.37
C GLY A 117 -19.78 -2.49 -12.92
N SER A 118 -20.07 -1.41 -12.18
CA SER A 118 -19.05 -0.51 -11.62
C SER A 118 -18.29 -1.12 -10.43
N GLY A 119 -18.77 -2.24 -9.88
CA GLY A 119 -18.24 -2.82 -8.63
C GLY A 119 -18.58 -2.00 -7.38
N LEU A 120 -19.37 -0.92 -7.52
CA LEU A 120 -19.80 -0.12 -6.38
C LEU A 120 -20.88 -0.85 -5.58
N LEU A 121 -20.86 -0.70 -4.25
CA LEU A 121 -21.91 -1.27 -3.39
C LEU A 121 -23.07 -0.29 -3.20
N MET A 122 -24.29 -0.81 -3.19
CA MET A 122 -25.51 -0.05 -2.93
C MET A 122 -26.44 -0.77 -1.95
N ALA A 123 -27.18 0.02 -1.17
CA ALA A 123 -28.24 -0.51 -0.33
C ALA A 123 -29.50 -0.79 -1.16
N LYS A 124 -29.96 -2.05 -1.15
CA LYS A 124 -31.21 -2.50 -1.80
C LYS A 124 -32.19 -2.96 -0.72
N CYS A 125 -33.34 -2.31 -0.63
CA CYS A 125 -34.38 -2.61 0.35
C CYS A 125 -35.66 -3.15 -0.32
N ILE A 126 -36.28 -4.15 0.30
CA ILE A 126 -37.54 -4.78 -0.15
C ILE A 126 -38.61 -4.76 0.93
#